data_AF-A0A8S8Y045-F1
#
_entry.id   AF-A0A8S8Y045-F1
#
_cell.length_a   1.000
_cell.length_b   1.000
_cell.length_c   1.000
_cell.angle_alpha   90.00
_cell.angle_beta   90.00
_cell.angle_gamma   90.00
#
_symmetry.space_group_name_H-M   'P 1'
#
loop_
_entity.id
_entity.type
_entity.pdbx_description
1 polymer ?
#
loop_
_entity_poly.entity_id
_entity_poly.type
_entity_poly.pdbx_seq_one_letter_code
_entity_poly.pdbx_strand_id
1 'polypeptide(L)'
;MALEGALKLKEISYIHAEGYPAGELKHGPLALLSSETPVIAIAVQDHTYSKLISNIEEISARSAPVITVAQRGDQQALRVSDHGFELPEVDPVLSPFLVAVFVQLLSYYVAHDLGKSIDKPRNLAKSVTVE
;
A
#
# COMPACT_ATOMS: atom_id res chain seq x y z
N MET A 1 -1.12 -8.65 1.80
CA MET A 1 -1.79 -7.41 2.26
C MET A 1 -1.92 -6.32 1.20
N ALA A 2 -0.99 -6.15 0.26
CA ALA A 2 -1.09 -5.13 -0.80
C ALA A 2 -2.42 -5.18 -1.59
N LEU A 3 -2.89 -6.39 -1.95
CA LEU A 3 -4.19 -6.59 -2.62
C LEU A 3 -5.38 -6.06 -1.81
N GLU A 4 -5.39 -6.29 -0.49
CA GLU A 4 -6.45 -5.80 0.39
C GLU A 4 -6.44 -4.28 0.49
N GLY A 5 -5.27 -3.66 0.66
CA GLY A 5 -5.16 -2.20 0.70
C GLY A 5 -5.61 -1.55 -0.61
N ALA A 6 -5.22 -2.13 -1.74
CA ALA A 6 -5.69 -1.69 -3.05
C ALA A 6 -7.21 -1.85 -3.20
N LEU A 7 -7.78 -2.97 -2.72
CA LEU A 7 -9.22 -3.20 -2.73
C LEU A 7 -9.96 -2.15 -1.88
N LYS A 8 -9.53 -1.89 -0.65
CA LYS A 8 -10.17 -0.89 0.22
C LYS A 8 -10.13 0.50 -0.41
N LEU A 9 -9.00 0.94 -0.97
CA LEU A 9 -8.91 2.20 -1.69
C LEU A 9 -9.91 2.26 -2.86
N LYS A 10 -9.95 1.21 -3.70
CA LYS A 10 -10.91 1.13 -4.81
C LYS A 10 -12.36 1.27 -4.34
N GLU A 11 -12.73 0.57 -3.28
CA GLU A 11 -14.11 0.51 -2.79
C GLU A 11 -14.60 1.85 -2.25
N ILE A 12 -13.84 2.51 -1.36
CA ILE A 12 -14.36 3.65 -0.59
C ILE A 12 -13.84 5.00 -1.06
N SER A 13 -12.65 5.08 -1.68
CA SER A 13 -12.13 6.35 -2.22
C SER A 13 -12.35 6.52 -3.72
N TYR A 14 -12.63 5.41 -4.42
CA TYR A 14 -12.74 5.32 -5.88
C TYR A 14 -11.44 5.60 -6.64
N ILE A 15 -10.31 5.63 -5.93
CA ILE A 15 -8.99 5.68 -6.55
C ILE A 15 -8.73 4.33 -7.22
N HIS A 16 -8.22 4.36 -8.45
CA HIS A 16 -7.74 3.16 -9.11
C HIS A 16 -6.42 2.72 -8.45
N ALA A 17 -6.53 1.91 -7.40
CA ALA A 17 -5.38 1.34 -6.70
C ALA A 17 -5.19 -0.13 -7.10
N GLU A 18 -3.96 -0.56 -7.34
CA GLU A 18 -3.64 -1.95 -7.69
C GLU A 18 -2.58 -2.51 -6.75
N GLY A 19 -2.77 -3.77 -6.32
CA GLY A 19 -1.82 -4.45 -5.43
C GLY A 19 -0.94 -5.39 -6.24
N TYR A 20 0.38 -5.19 -6.17
CA TYR A 20 1.34 -6.03 -6.88
C TYR A 20 2.29 -6.75 -5.91
N PRO A 21 2.73 -7.98 -6.23
CA PRO A 21 3.94 -8.52 -5.65
C PRO A 21 5.12 -7.66 -6.08
N ALA A 22 5.97 -7.25 -5.15
CA ALA A 22 7.09 -6.36 -5.46
C ALA A 22 8.05 -6.95 -6.51
N GLY A 23 8.22 -8.28 -6.53
CA GLY A 23 9.04 -8.97 -7.52
C GLY A 23 8.53 -8.86 -8.96
N GLU A 24 7.24 -8.56 -9.17
CA GLU A 24 6.63 -8.52 -10.50
C GLU A 24 6.69 -7.15 -11.17
N LEU A 25 7.16 -6.12 -10.46
CA LEU A 25 7.14 -4.73 -10.94
C LEU A 25 7.87 -4.56 -12.28
N LYS A 26 8.97 -5.29 -12.47
CA LYS A 26 9.79 -5.24 -13.70
C LYS A 26 9.14 -5.87 -14.92
N HIS A 27 8.06 -6.63 -14.75
CA HIS A 27 7.40 -7.34 -15.83
C HIS A 27 6.30 -6.50 -16.52
N GLY A 28 6.26 -5.19 -16.26
CA GLY A 28 5.32 -4.26 -16.90
C GLY A 28 4.91 -3.08 -16.01
N PRO A 29 4.48 -3.30 -14.74
CA PRO A 29 3.90 -2.26 -13.90
C PRO A 29 4.79 -1.02 -13.70
N LEU A 30 6.12 -1.16 -13.69
CA LEU A 30 7.05 -0.03 -13.62
C LEU A 30 6.82 1.03 -14.71
N ALA A 31 6.27 0.65 -15.87
CA ALA A 31 6.00 1.57 -16.97
C ALA A 31 4.87 2.57 -16.67
N LEU A 32 4.04 2.31 -15.65
CA LEU A 32 2.90 3.15 -15.26
C LEU A 32 3.26 4.18 -14.18
N LEU A 33 4.49 4.12 -13.65
CA LEU A 33 4.91 4.97 -12.56
C LEU A 33 5.23 6.39 -13.05
N SER A 34 4.73 7.36 -12.31
CA SER A 34 4.91 8.79 -12.55
C SER A 34 4.72 9.55 -11.24
N SER A 35 4.92 10.86 -11.27
CA SER A 35 4.63 11.75 -10.13
C SER A 35 3.16 11.72 -9.68
N GLU A 36 2.25 11.25 -10.52
CA GLU A 36 0.81 11.12 -10.22
C GLU A 36 0.43 9.73 -9.70
N THR A 37 1.39 8.79 -9.67
CA THR A 37 1.17 7.39 -9.29
C THR A 37 1.85 7.10 -7.94
N PRO A 38 1.24 7.48 -6.79
CA PRO A 38 1.84 7.20 -5.49
C PRO A 38 1.90 5.69 -5.23
N VAL A 39 3.03 5.23 -4.69
CA VAL A 39 3.26 3.82 -4.36
C VAL A 39 3.30 3.64 -2.85
N ILE A 40 2.46 2.73 -2.35
CA ILE A 40 2.49 2.31 -0.95
C ILE A 40 3.29 1.00 -0.86
N ALA A 41 4.48 1.05 -0.28
CA ALA A 41 5.32 -0.12 -0.10
C ALA A 41 5.15 -0.69 1.32
N ILE A 42 4.97 -2.01 1.45
CA ILE A 42 4.79 -2.68 2.74
C ILE A 42 6.07 -3.44 3.06
N ALA A 43 6.94 -2.82 3.85
CA ALA A 43 8.28 -3.28 4.21
C ALA A 43 8.29 -4.10 5.50
N VAL A 44 7.89 -5.36 5.40
CA VAL A 44 7.99 -6.34 6.49
C VAL A 44 9.42 -6.89 6.57
N GLN A 45 9.93 -7.07 7.79
CA GLN A 45 11.26 -7.61 8.09
C GLN A 45 11.30 -9.14 7.92
N ASP A 46 11.19 -9.62 6.67
CA ASP A 46 11.29 -11.04 6.33
C ASP A 46 12.43 -11.33 5.32
N HIS A 47 12.52 -12.59 4.87
CA HIS A 47 13.55 -13.04 3.93
C HIS A 47 13.54 -12.34 2.56
N THR A 48 12.47 -11.61 2.22
CA THR A 48 12.32 -10.85 0.97
C THR A 48 12.70 -9.37 1.12
N TYR A 49 12.93 -8.90 2.34
CA TYR A 49 13.12 -7.50 2.68
C TYR A 49 14.19 -6.80 1.83
N SER A 50 15.37 -7.41 1.67
CA SER A 50 16.46 -6.81 0.88
C SER A 50 16.08 -6.58 -0.59
N LYS A 51 15.31 -7.51 -1.18
CA LYS A 51 14.79 -7.37 -2.55
C LYS A 51 13.72 -6.29 -2.62
N LEU A 52 12.86 -6.20 -1.60
CA LEU A 52 11.84 -5.17 -1.53
C LEU A 52 12.46 -3.77 -1.47
N ILE A 53 13.50 -3.56 -0.67
CA ILE A 53 14.22 -2.26 -0.61
C ILE A 53 14.77 -1.90 -1.99
N SER A 54 15.41 -2.84 -2.68
CA SER A 54 15.91 -2.61 -4.05
C SER A 54 14.78 -2.22 -5.01
N ASN A 55 13.60 -2.84 -4.89
CA ASN A 55 12.43 -2.45 -5.70
C ASN A 55 11.95 -1.04 -5.36
N ILE A 56 11.97 -0.64 -4.08
CA ILE A 56 11.57 0.71 -3.66
C ILE A 56 12.53 1.77 -4.23
N GLU A 57 13.84 1.52 -4.18
CA GLU A 57 14.84 2.40 -4.79
C GLU A 57 14.58 2.61 -6.29
N GLU A 58 14.24 1.54 -6.99
CA GLU A 58 13.89 1.61 -8.42
C GLU A 58 12.61 2.40 -8.69
N ILE A 59 11.59 2.28 -7.82
CA ILE A 59 10.37 3.07 -7.91
C ILE A 59 10.69 4.55 -7.69
N SER A 60 11.45 4.87 -6.63
CA SER A 60 11.83 6.23 -6.28
C SER A 60 12.62 6.91 -7.41
N ALA A 61 13.51 6.17 -8.09
CA ALA A 61 14.26 6.66 -9.25
C ALA A 61 13.39 7.10 -10.45
N ARG A 62 12.10 6.74 -10.46
CA ARG A 62 11.13 7.08 -11.52
C ARG A 62 10.18 8.22 -11.14
N SER A 63 10.52 9.00 -10.11
CA SER A 63 9.75 10.16 -9.63
C SER A 63 8.34 9.81 -9.13
N ALA A 64 8.07 8.54 -8.84
CA ALA A 64 6.82 8.14 -8.19
C ALA A 64 6.94 8.38 -6.67
N PRO A 65 5.99 9.10 -6.04
CA PRO A 65 6.00 9.31 -4.60
C PRO A 65 5.89 7.97 -3.86
N VAL A 66 6.81 7.68 -2.97
CA VAL A 66 6.84 6.44 -2.19
C VAL A 66 6.46 6.70 -0.75
N ILE A 67 5.43 5.99 -0.29
CA ILE A 67 5.04 5.91 1.11
C ILE A 67 5.33 4.50 1.60
N THR A 68 6.28 4.34 2.51
CA THR A 68 6.64 3.02 3.03
C THR A 68 6.07 2.78 4.42
N VAL A 69 5.42 1.64 4.59
CA VAL A 69 5.01 1.09 5.88
C VAL A 69 6.12 0.17 6.35
N ALA A 70 6.83 0.55 7.40
CA ALA A 70 7.99 -0.18 7.88
C ALA A 70 7.86 -0.48 9.37
N GLN A 71 8.63 -1.44 9.87
CA GLN A 71 8.75 -1.65 11.32
C GLN A 71 9.51 -0.49 11.96
N ARG A 72 9.16 -0.13 13.20
CA ARG A 72 9.84 0.91 13.97
C ARG A 72 11.35 0.68 14.00
N GLY A 73 12.11 1.73 13.70
CA GLY A 73 13.56 1.68 13.68
C GLY A 73 14.17 1.20 12.35
N ASP A 74 13.34 0.87 11.35
CA ASP A 74 13.80 0.53 10.02
C ASP A 74 14.27 1.78 9.24
N GLN A 75 15.50 2.18 9.51
CA GLN A 75 16.13 3.32 8.86
C GLN A 75 16.40 3.10 7.36
N GLN A 76 16.47 1.84 6.90
CA GLN A 76 16.77 1.58 5.49
C GLN A 76 15.54 1.85 4.62
N ALA A 77 14.37 1.35 5.02
CA ALA A 77 13.10 1.63 4.34
C ALA A 77 12.80 3.13 4.30
N LEU A 78 13.01 3.84 5.41
CA LEU A 78 12.74 5.27 5.51
C LEU A 78 13.66 6.12 4.62
N ARG A 79 14.91 5.70 4.39
CA ARG A 79 15.87 6.44 3.55
C ARG A 79 15.54 6.42 2.06
N VAL A 80 14.86 5.38 1.60
CA VAL A 80 14.54 5.17 0.18
C VAL A 80 13.11 5.59 -0.18
N SER A 81 12.42 6.26 0.76
CA SER A 81 11.00 6.63 0.64
C SER A 81 10.81 8.11 0.92
N ASP A 82 9.81 8.73 0.28
CA ASP A 82 9.44 10.13 0.54
C ASP A 82 8.75 10.29 1.90
N HIS A 83 7.93 9.29 2.26
CA HIS A 83 7.23 9.24 3.53
C HIS A 83 7.33 7.85 4.15
N GLY A 84 7.31 7.81 5.49
CA GLY A 84 7.41 6.59 6.25
C GLY A 84 6.37 6.51 7.35
N PHE A 85 5.71 5.35 7.47
CA PHE A 85 4.84 5.00 8.57
C PHE A 85 5.43 3.84 9.35
N GLU A 86 5.77 4.08 10.61
CA GLU A 86 6.34 3.06 11.49
C GLU A 86 5.24 2.28 12.20
N LEU A 87 5.22 0.97 11.98
CA LEU A 87 4.47 0.01 12.79
C LEU A 87 5.27 -0.39 14.03
N PRO A 88 4.62 -0.70 15.16
CA PRO A 88 5.30 -1.34 16.29
C PRO A 88 6.08 -2.58 15.86
N GLU A 89 7.14 -2.89 16.62
CA GLU A 89 7.82 -4.17 16.47
C GLU A 89 6.83 -5.33 16.68
N VAL A 90 6.83 -6.25 15.72
CA VAL A 90 5.92 -7.38 15.67
C VAL A 90 6.62 -8.53 14.98
N ASP A 91 6.32 -9.76 15.38
CA ASP A 91 6.77 -10.92 14.65
C ASP A 91 6.31 -10.83 13.18
N PRO A 92 7.18 -11.09 12.18
CA PRO A 92 6.82 -11.03 10.77
C PRO A 92 5.57 -11.83 10.40
N VAL A 93 5.32 -12.96 11.07
CA VAL A 93 4.13 -13.80 10.87
C VAL A 93 2.84 -13.07 11.28
N LEU A 94 2.92 -12.18 12.27
CA LEU A 94 1.79 -11.39 12.77
C LEU A 94 1.70 -9.99 12.14
N SER A 95 2.74 -9.54 11.43
CA SER A 95 2.74 -8.27 10.72
C SER A 95 1.54 -8.04 9.79
N PRO A 96 0.93 -9.05 9.12
CA PRO A 96 -0.22 -8.81 8.25
C PRO A 96 -1.41 -8.19 8.98
N PHE A 97 -1.59 -8.46 10.27
CA PHE A 97 -2.69 -7.89 11.06
C PHE A 97 -2.52 -6.39 11.28
N LEU A 98 -1.30 -5.93 11.62
CA LEU A 98 -1.03 -4.51 11.79
C LEU A 98 -1.12 -3.77 10.45
N VAL A 99 -0.60 -4.38 9.38
CA VAL A 99 -0.71 -3.83 8.03
C VAL A 99 -2.17 -3.74 7.58
N ALA A 100 -3.03 -4.71 7.94
CA ALA A 100 -4.46 -4.66 7.63
C ALA A 100 -5.12 -3.40 8.22
N VAL A 101 -4.87 -3.14 9.50
CA VAL A 101 -5.38 -1.95 10.19
C VAL A 101 -4.86 -0.68 9.52
N PHE A 102 -3.57 -0.63 9.20
CA PHE A 102 -2.97 0.51 8.52
C PHE A 102 -3.66 0.82 7.18
N VAL A 103 -3.80 -0.18 6.29
CA VAL A 103 -4.38 0.07 4.96
C VAL A 103 -5.88 0.40 5.02
N GLN A 104 -6.60 -0.14 6.01
CA GLN A 104 -8.00 0.21 6.27
C GLN A 104 -8.13 1.67 6.71
N LEU A 105 -7.30 2.12 7.66
CA LEU A 105 -7.29 3.50 8.12
C LEU A 105 -6.85 4.46 7.03
N LEU A 106 -5.80 4.11 6.26
CA LEU A 106 -5.37 4.91 5.12
C LEU A 106 -6.51 5.10 4.11
N SER A 107 -7.20 4.02 3.74
CA SER A 107 -8.33 4.08 2.82
C SER A 107 -9.47 4.93 3.38
N TYR A 108 -9.75 4.82 4.68
CA TYR A 108 -10.77 5.60 5.38
C TYR A 108 -10.46 7.10 5.30
N TYR A 109 -9.26 7.52 5.69
CA TYR A 109 -8.89 8.93 5.67
C TYR A 109 -8.84 9.51 4.26
N VAL A 110 -8.32 8.75 3.29
CA VAL A 110 -8.35 9.17 1.88
C VAL A 110 -9.79 9.35 1.39
N ALA A 111 -10.70 8.41 1.69
CA ALA A 111 -12.10 8.53 1.31
C ALA A 111 -12.81 9.70 1.99
N HIS A 112 -12.52 9.93 3.28
CA HIS A 112 -13.04 11.04 4.07
C HIS A 112 -12.63 12.39 3.46
N ASP A 113 -11.34 12.56 3.17
CA ASP A 113 -10.79 13.81 2.65
C ASP A 113 -11.28 14.09 1.21
N LEU A 114 -11.60 13.04 0.46
CA LEU A 114 -12.23 13.13 -0.86
C LEU A 114 -13.76 13.29 -0.82
N GLY A 115 -14.35 13.38 0.38
CA GLY A 115 -15.79 13.53 0.59
C GLY A 115 -16.63 12.36 0.06
N LYS A 116 -16.09 11.13 0.11
CA LYS A 116 -16.79 9.94 -0.38
C LYS A 116 -17.67 9.31 0.70
N SER A 117 -18.73 8.62 0.26
CA SER A 117 -19.58 7.82 1.14
C SER A 117 -18.84 6.54 1.57
N ILE A 118 -18.35 6.52 2.80
CA ILE A 118 -17.54 5.42 3.35
C ILE A 118 -18.41 4.21 3.69
N ASP A 119 -19.55 4.41 4.37
CA ASP A 119 -20.43 3.32 4.82
C ASP A 119 -21.28 2.72 3.69
N LYS A 120 -21.54 3.53 2.65
CA LYS A 120 -22.35 3.15 1.48
C LYS A 120 -21.63 3.56 0.20
N PRO A 121 -20.52 2.90 -0.16
CA PRO A 121 -19.81 3.17 -1.40
C PRO A 121 -20.73 2.89 -2.60
N ARG A 122 -20.59 3.69 -3.66
CA ARG A 122 -21.43 3.57 -4.84
C ARG A 122 -21.29 2.18 -5.47
N ASN A 123 -22.39 1.66 -5.99
CA ASN A 123 -22.44 0.41 -6.76
C ASN A 123 -21.99 -0.86 -6.00
N LEU A 124 -21.84 -0.80 -4.68
CA LEU A 124 -21.49 -1.95 -3.85
C LEU A 124 -22.64 -2.31 -2.92
N ALA A 125 -22.80 -3.61 -2.69
CA ALA A 125 -23.68 -4.17 -1.68
C ALA A 125 -22.86 -4.87 -0.59
N LYS A 126 -23.38 -4.91 0.64
CA LYS A 126 -22.74 -5.58 1.78
C LYS A 126 -22.46 -7.06 1.50
N SER A 127 -23.37 -7.71 0.78
CA SER A 127 -23.27 -9.10 0.35
C SER A 127 -23.95 -9.21 -1.02
N VAL A 128 -23.36 -9.97 -1.93
CA VAL A 128 -23.98 -10.32 -3.20
C VAL A 128 -24.76 -11.61 -2.97
N THR A 129 -26.09 -11.56 -3.11
CA THR A 129 -26.99 -12.69 -2.80
C THR A 129 -27.78 -13.18 -4.01
N VAL A 130 -27.46 -12.69 -5.20
CA VAL A 130 -28.09 -13.06 -6.47
C VAL A 130 -26.99 -13.39 -7.48
N GLU A 131 -27.18 -14.47 -8.23
CA GLU A 131 -26.33 -14.89 -9.36
C GLU A 131 -26.81 -14.25 -10.67
#